data_AF-A0A1F8V6E2-F1
#
_entry.id   AF-A0A1F8V6E2-F1
#
_cell.length_a   1.000
_cell.length_b   1.000
_cell.length_c   1.000
_cell.angle_alpha   90.00
_cell.angle_beta   90.00
_cell.angle_gamma   90.00
#
_symmetry.space_group_name_H-M   'P 1'
#
loop_
_entity.id
_entity.type
_entity.pdbx_description
1 polymer ?
#
loop_
_entity_poly.entity_id
_entity_poly.type
_entity_poly.pdbx_seq_one_letter_code
_entity_poly.pdbx_strand_id
1 'polypeptide(L)'
;MYQALYRKWRSKNFDDLFGQNHIVDVLRKQCQSGKTSHAYLFCGSRGTGKTSTAKILAKAVNCLSPKDGNPCGVCESCVLIDSGSSTDISEIDAASNNSVDNIRDLRDEVIYAPAALKNRVYIIDEVHMLSTSAFNALLKTLEEPPENVIFVLATTELNKIPPTILSRCQRFEFRRIDASIIKERLLYVAKQENINLAEEAAELISRLADGGMRDALSMLDSCIGGDTTAMLDLQYVQQRLGISSAGSILLMLEHIVNNNIIEGLMLLKTLHSSAKDLTSFLTDLLKLVRDLLIYSKTKNTNNISTFYEKNEQKKFNILSSKLTTEELLYYADILEDTYFRMNRYSQNKLFELEMTIMKMCDPTLNDSTKSIAARLSKLEYKVSSGIEIKSEKKSTQSKRTEDVEIHASQPKLIENPVESIPEIESPIRTPLIQTEPKKNTSDGVEEDFEEISDYLNEMKQEPQLYSLLEVSKLKLYNNELRVYCDSFTTMFLKQKSSLIKLQDGLNRVFGNKYTIKIADKSVETKTKSAIDDITIFD
;
A
#
# COMPACT_ATOMS: atom_id res chain seq x y z
N MET A 1 -9.35 23.16 -27.52
CA MET A 1 -9.06 22.67 -26.16
C MET A 1 -8.39 21.31 -26.31
N TYR A 2 -7.19 21.12 -25.77
CA TYR A 2 -6.52 19.81 -25.81
C TYR A 2 -7.32 18.80 -24.98
N GLN A 3 -7.61 17.64 -25.57
CA GLN A 3 -8.27 16.53 -24.85
C GLN A 3 -7.23 15.43 -24.62
N ALA A 4 -7.02 15.09 -23.35
CA ALA A 4 -6.10 14.03 -22.96
C ALA A 4 -6.36 12.72 -23.70
N LEU A 5 -5.30 12.00 -24.07
CA LEU A 5 -5.38 10.81 -24.94
C LEU A 5 -6.30 9.74 -24.37
N TYR A 6 -6.24 9.49 -23.05
CA TYR A 6 -7.09 8.48 -22.41
C TYR A 6 -8.58 8.80 -22.47
N ARG A 7 -8.97 10.07 -22.67
CA ARG A 7 -10.37 10.47 -22.90
C ARG A 7 -10.74 10.39 -24.37
N LYS A 8 -9.86 10.88 -25.26
CA LYS A 8 -10.09 10.88 -26.72
C LYS A 8 -10.20 9.46 -27.28
N TRP A 9 -9.33 8.56 -26.82
CA TRP A 9 -9.22 7.16 -27.27
C TRP A 9 -9.96 6.16 -26.40
N ARG A 10 -10.89 6.62 -25.56
CA ARG A 10 -11.75 5.74 -24.78
C ARG A 10 -12.61 4.89 -25.72
N SER A 11 -12.60 3.57 -25.53
CA SER A 11 -13.37 2.61 -26.32
C SER A 11 -14.85 2.98 -26.38
N LYS A 12 -15.44 2.97 -27.59
CA LYS A 12 -16.83 3.40 -27.83
C LYS A 12 -17.79 2.23 -28.08
N ASN A 13 -17.27 1.08 -28.47
CA ASN A 13 -17.98 -0.17 -28.72
C ASN A 13 -17.21 -1.36 -28.10
N PHE A 14 -17.76 -2.57 -28.14
CA PHE A 14 -17.08 -3.73 -27.57
C PHE A 14 -15.86 -4.19 -28.37
N ASP A 15 -15.80 -3.87 -29.66
CA ASP A 15 -14.68 -4.25 -30.54
C ASP A 15 -13.41 -3.44 -30.23
N ASP A 16 -13.58 -2.22 -29.71
CA ASP A 16 -12.51 -1.33 -29.25
C ASP A 16 -12.03 -1.67 -27.83
N LEU A 17 -12.57 -2.71 -27.18
CA LEU A 17 -12.16 -3.09 -25.82
C LEU A 17 -11.04 -4.12 -25.84
N PHE A 18 -9.83 -3.70 -25.45
CA PHE A 18 -8.63 -4.51 -25.55
C PHE A 18 -8.42 -5.42 -24.33
N GLY A 19 -8.04 -6.67 -24.59
CA GLY A 19 -7.58 -7.62 -23.55
C GLY A 19 -8.68 -8.21 -22.66
N GLN A 20 -9.96 -8.00 -22.97
CA GLN A 20 -11.10 -8.46 -22.16
C GLN A 20 -12.11 -9.31 -22.96
N ASN A 21 -11.63 -10.12 -23.89
CA ASN A 21 -12.48 -10.89 -24.81
C ASN A 21 -13.50 -11.77 -24.07
N HIS A 22 -13.11 -12.39 -22.95
CA HIS A 22 -13.99 -13.24 -22.14
C HIS A 22 -15.20 -12.50 -21.55
N ILE A 23 -15.08 -11.20 -21.29
CA ILE A 23 -16.17 -10.35 -20.81
C ILE A 23 -17.02 -9.88 -21.99
N VAL A 24 -16.34 -9.38 -23.03
CA VAL A 24 -16.96 -8.86 -24.24
C VAL A 24 -17.89 -9.87 -24.87
N ASP A 25 -17.46 -11.13 -25.02
CA ASP A 25 -18.26 -12.16 -25.68
C ASP A 25 -19.56 -12.47 -24.93
N VAL A 26 -19.53 -12.42 -23.60
CA VAL A 26 -20.72 -12.66 -22.77
C VAL A 26 -21.66 -11.46 -22.83
N LEU A 27 -21.16 -10.25 -22.62
CA LEU A 27 -21.97 -9.02 -22.69
C LEU A 27 -22.59 -8.83 -24.07
N ARG A 28 -21.82 -9.08 -25.13
CA ARG A 28 -22.30 -9.00 -26.53
C ARG A 28 -23.47 -9.96 -26.77
N LYS A 29 -23.37 -11.21 -26.31
CA LYS A 29 -24.46 -12.20 -26.40
C LYS A 29 -25.69 -11.81 -25.57
N GLN A 30 -25.50 -11.23 -24.39
CA GLN A 30 -26.61 -10.74 -23.56
C GLN A 30 -27.34 -9.57 -24.24
N CYS A 31 -26.61 -8.61 -24.79
CA CYS A 31 -27.19 -7.51 -25.55
C CYS A 31 -27.90 -8.00 -26.82
N GLN A 32 -27.33 -8.97 -27.54
CA GLN A 32 -27.93 -9.54 -28.75
C GLN A 32 -29.23 -10.32 -28.46
N SER A 33 -29.26 -11.08 -27.36
CA SER A 33 -30.44 -11.88 -26.98
C SER A 33 -31.49 -11.09 -26.19
N GLY A 34 -31.20 -9.84 -25.80
CA GLY A 34 -32.04 -9.03 -24.92
C GLY A 34 -32.13 -9.55 -23.48
N LYS A 35 -31.31 -10.56 -23.10
CA LYS A 35 -31.30 -11.17 -21.76
C LYS A 35 -30.22 -10.54 -20.87
N THR A 36 -30.43 -9.27 -20.54
CA THR A 36 -29.53 -8.50 -19.66
C THR A 36 -29.92 -8.68 -18.18
N SER A 37 -28.92 -8.70 -17.30
CA SER A 37 -29.13 -8.61 -15.84
C SER A 37 -29.60 -7.20 -15.44
N HIS A 38 -30.31 -7.10 -14.32
CA HIS A 38 -30.64 -5.83 -13.67
C HIS A 38 -29.43 -5.25 -12.93
N ALA A 39 -28.44 -6.07 -12.57
CA ALA A 39 -27.24 -5.63 -11.85
C ALA A 39 -25.98 -6.37 -12.32
N TYR A 40 -24.93 -5.59 -12.57
CA TYR A 40 -23.60 -6.02 -12.99
C TYR A 40 -22.55 -5.54 -11.97
N LEU A 41 -21.60 -6.40 -11.62
CA LEU A 41 -20.44 -6.03 -10.82
C LEU A 41 -19.17 -6.23 -11.63
N PHE A 42 -18.51 -5.14 -11.99
CA PHE A 42 -17.25 -5.11 -12.70
C PHE A 42 -16.11 -4.95 -11.69
N CYS A 43 -15.31 -6.00 -11.49
CA CYS A 43 -14.18 -5.98 -10.56
C CYS A 43 -12.85 -6.17 -11.29
N GLY A 44 -11.79 -5.54 -10.79
CA GLY A 44 -10.44 -5.71 -11.33
C GLY A 44 -9.58 -4.46 -11.16
N SER A 45 -8.29 -4.55 -11.50
CA SER A 45 -7.34 -3.45 -11.31
C SER A 45 -7.75 -2.14 -12.02
N ARG A 46 -7.21 -1.01 -11.59
CA ARG A 46 -7.44 0.28 -12.25
C ARG A 46 -6.97 0.22 -13.72
N GLY A 47 -7.64 0.96 -14.60
CA GLY A 47 -7.21 1.09 -16.00
C GLY A 47 -7.50 -0.11 -16.92
N THR A 48 -8.10 -1.19 -16.43
CA THR A 48 -8.42 -2.41 -17.21
C THR A 48 -9.68 -2.30 -18.08
N GLY A 49 -10.42 -1.18 -18.00
CA GLY A 49 -11.58 -0.92 -18.87
C GLY A 49 -12.97 -1.07 -18.21
N LYS A 50 -13.08 -1.23 -16.89
CA LYS A 50 -14.36 -1.36 -16.16
C LYS A 50 -15.39 -0.28 -16.53
N THR A 51 -15.09 0.99 -16.25
CA THR A 51 -15.98 2.13 -16.52
C THR A 51 -16.21 2.34 -18.02
N SER A 52 -15.26 1.96 -18.88
CA SER A 52 -15.44 2.02 -20.34
C SER A 52 -16.48 1.00 -20.79
N THR A 53 -16.35 -0.23 -20.29
CA THR A 53 -17.28 -1.33 -20.56
C THR A 53 -18.68 -1.01 -20.03
N ALA A 54 -18.79 -0.36 -18.87
CA ALA A 54 -20.06 0.09 -18.31
C ALA A 54 -20.80 1.06 -19.26
N LYS A 55 -20.08 2.04 -19.82
CA LYS A 55 -20.63 2.99 -20.79
C LYS A 55 -21.00 2.32 -22.12
N ILE A 56 -20.18 1.38 -22.59
CA ILE A 56 -20.48 0.61 -23.81
C ILE A 56 -21.74 -0.23 -23.60
N LEU A 57 -21.87 -0.90 -22.45
CA LEU A 57 -23.07 -1.67 -22.09
C LEU A 57 -24.30 -0.76 -22.04
N ALA A 58 -24.22 0.38 -21.35
CA ALA A 58 -25.31 1.35 -21.27
C ALA A 58 -25.77 1.84 -22.66
N LYS A 59 -24.83 1.99 -23.60
CA LYS A 59 -25.12 2.30 -24.99
C LYS A 59 -25.74 1.11 -25.74
N ALA A 60 -25.21 -0.09 -25.56
CA ALA A 60 -25.66 -1.29 -26.25
C ALA A 60 -27.11 -1.65 -25.90
N VAL A 61 -27.50 -1.57 -24.62
CA VAL A 61 -28.86 -1.88 -24.15
C VAL A 61 -29.90 -0.84 -24.58
N ASN A 62 -29.47 0.37 -24.91
CA ASN A 62 -30.31 1.49 -25.34
C ASN A 62 -30.22 1.79 -26.84
N CYS A 63 -29.42 1.03 -27.59
CA CYS A 63 -29.23 1.22 -29.01
C CYS A 63 -30.48 0.80 -29.79
N LEU A 64 -30.95 1.66 -30.70
CA LEU A 64 -32.12 1.39 -31.54
C LEU A 64 -31.85 0.38 -32.65
N SER A 65 -30.58 0.22 -33.06
CA SER A 65 -30.20 -0.69 -34.15
C SER A 65 -28.86 -1.38 -33.84
N PRO A 66 -28.81 -2.23 -32.81
CA PRO A 66 -27.58 -2.92 -32.44
C PRO A 66 -27.13 -3.87 -33.57
N LYS A 67 -25.81 -3.98 -33.77
CA LYS A 67 -25.20 -4.91 -34.75
C LYS A 67 -24.46 -5.99 -33.98
N ASP A 68 -24.94 -7.23 -34.01
CA ASP A 68 -24.36 -8.34 -33.25
C ASP A 68 -24.13 -8.01 -31.76
N GLY A 69 -25.06 -7.29 -31.13
CA GLY A 69 -24.94 -6.85 -29.73
C GLY A 69 -24.05 -5.62 -29.50
N ASN A 70 -23.31 -5.13 -30.51
CA ASN A 70 -22.60 -3.87 -30.46
C ASN A 70 -23.53 -2.66 -30.65
N PRO A 71 -23.27 -1.53 -29.96
CA PRO A 71 -23.97 -0.28 -30.25
C PRO A 71 -23.58 0.26 -31.63
N CYS A 72 -24.54 0.83 -32.37
CA CYS A 72 -24.27 1.30 -33.73
C CYS A 72 -23.48 2.63 -33.79
N GLY A 73 -23.48 3.41 -32.70
CA GLY A 73 -22.76 4.68 -32.61
C GLY A 73 -23.38 5.85 -33.40
N VAL A 74 -24.44 5.62 -34.17
CA VAL A 74 -25.02 6.63 -35.08
C VAL A 74 -26.50 6.93 -34.83
N CYS A 75 -27.21 6.07 -34.09
CA CYS A 75 -28.61 6.34 -33.75
C CYS A 75 -28.73 7.45 -32.68
N GLU A 76 -29.91 8.05 -32.58
CA GLU A 76 -30.20 9.13 -31.63
C GLU A 76 -29.81 8.77 -30.19
N SER A 77 -30.17 7.57 -29.72
CA SER A 77 -29.77 7.09 -28.39
C SER A 77 -28.24 7.02 -28.25
N CYS A 78 -27.52 6.50 -29.23
CA CYS A 78 -26.06 6.41 -29.15
C CYS A 78 -25.39 7.78 -29.11
N VAL A 79 -25.87 8.72 -29.93
CA VAL A 79 -25.35 10.09 -30.01
C VAL A 79 -25.65 10.86 -28.72
N LEU A 80 -26.87 10.72 -28.17
CA LEU A 80 -27.28 11.35 -26.91
C LEU A 80 -26.46 10.86 -25.71
N ILE A 81 -26.11 9.57 -25.70
CA ILE A 81 -25.26 8.97 -24.68
C ILE A 81 -23.81 9.46 -24.82
N ASP A 82 -23.29 9.53 -26.05
CA ASP A 82 -21.92 10.00 -26.31
C ASP A 82 -21.73 11.50 -26.03
N SER A 83 -22.77 12.31 -26.19
CA SER A 83 -22.74 13.74 -25.83
C SER A 83 -22.78 13.97 -24.31
N GLY A 84 -23.11 12.94 -23.53
CA GLY A 84 -23.29 13.04 -22.08
C GLY A 84 -24.52 13.86 -21.66
N SER A 85 -25.47 14.07 -22.57
CA SER A 85 -26.67 14.90 -22.32
C SER A 85 -27.87 14.10 -21.83
N SER A 86 -27.77 12.76 -21.82
CA SER A 86 -28.84 11.89 -21.33
C SER A 86 -28.94 11.94 -19.80
N THR A 87 -30.14 12.20 -19.28
CA THR A 87 -30.48 12.08 -17.85
C THR A 87 -30.73 10.63 -17.42
N ASP A 88 -30.90 9.71 -18.40
CA ASP A 88 -31.16 8.29 -18.15
C ASP A 88 -29.89 7.49 -17.91
N ILE A 89 -28.71 8.11 -18.05
CA ILE A 89 -27.43 7.52 -17.67
C ILE A 89 -26.79 8.38 -16.60
N SER A 90 -26.75 7.85 -15.38
CA SER A 90 -26.13 8.50 -14.23
C SER A 90 -24.81 7.82 -13.91
N GLU A 91 -23.71 8.54 -14.09
CA GLU A 91 -22.38 8.11 -13.62
C GLU A 91 -22.09 8.76 -12.27
N ILE A 92 -21.90 7.93 -11.24
CA ILE A 92 -21.71 8.34 -9.86
C ILE A 92 -20.36 7.81 -9.40
N ASP A 93 -19.47 8.73 -9.04
CA ASP A 93 -18.24 8.38 -8.35
C ASP A 93 -18.57 8.21 -6.86
N ALA A 94 -18.48 6.98 -6.36
CA ALA A 94 -18.74 6.66 -4.96
C ALA A 94 -17.72 7.31 -4.01
N ALA A 95 -16.53 7.69 -4.49
CA ALA A 95 -15.54 8.37 -3.66
C ALA A 95 -16.00 9.79 -3.27
N SER A 96 -16.72 10.48 -4.17
CA SER A 96 -17.28 11.82 -3.88
C SER A 96 -18.72 11.76 -3.35
N ASN A 97 -19.42 10.65 -3.54
CA ASN A 97 -20.84 10.48 -3.19
C ASN A 97 -21.07 9.31 -2.24
N ASN A 98 -20.24 9.17 -1.20
CA ASN A 98 -20.26 8.03 -0.28
C ASN A 98 -21.36 8.07 0.81
N SER A 99 -22.08 9.19 0.92
CA SER A 99 -23.10 9.39 1.95
C SER A 99 -24.36 8.57 1.68
N VAL A 100 -25.06 8.23 2.76
CA VAL A 100 -26.32 7.47 2.69
C VAL A 100 -27.40 8.27 1.98
N ASP A 101 -27.42 9.58 2.19
CA ASP A 101 -28.46 10.46 1.65
C ASP A 101 -28.38 10.52 0.12
N ASN A 102 -27.18 10.60 -0.47
CA ASN A 102 -27.00 10.55 -1.92
C ASN A 102 -27.56 9.24 -2.53
N ILE A 103 -27.40 8.10 -1.84
CA ILE A 103 -27.93 6.82 -2.31
C ILE A 103 -29.44 6.71 -2.05
N ARG A 104 -29.98 7.35 -1.02
CA ARG A 104 -31.44 7.44 -0.81
C ARG A 104 -32.10 8.27 -1.90
N ASP A 105 -31.51 9.41 -2.23
CA ASP A 105 -31.99 10.26 -3.33
C ASP A 105 -31.99 9.48 -4.65
N LEU A 106 -30.90 8.75 -4.92
CA LEU A 106 -30.84 7.84 -6.06
C LEU A 106 -31.96 6.79 -6.03
N ARG A 107 -32.15 6.11 -4.89
CA ARG A 107 -33.19 5.08 -4.75
C ARG A 107 -34.58 5.65 -5.03
N ASP A 108 -34.85 6.85 -4.55
CA ASP A 108 -36.16 7.49 -4.69
C ASP A 108 -36.36 7.95 -6.15
N GLU A 109 -35.29 8.30 -6.86
CA GLU A 109 -35.33 8.55 -8.32
C GLU A 109 -35.47 7.28 -9.18
N VAL A 110 -34.96 6.14 -8.73
CA VAL A 110 -34.93 4.87 -9.48
C VAL A 110 -36.34 4.37 -9.81
N ILE A 111 -37.36 4.79 -9.06
CA ILE A 111 -38.76 4.39 -9.25
C ILE A 111 -39.35 4.98 -10.54
N TYR A 112 -38.80 6.08 -11.06
CA TYR A 112 -39.33 6.73 -12.26
C TYR A 112 -38.85 6.05 -13.55
N ALA A 113 -39.75 5.96 -14.52
CA ALA A 113 -39.45 5.43 -15.84
C ALA A 113 -38.41 6.29 -16.58
N PRO A 114 -37.61 5.71 -17.49
CA PRO A 114 -36.65 6.44 -18.32
C PRO A 114 -37.35 7.53 -19.16
N ALA A 115 -36.68 8.67 -19.35
CA ALA A 115 -37.24 9.83 -20.05
C ALA A 115 -37.14 9.72 -21.58
N ALA A 116 -35.99 9.31 -22.10
CA ALA A 116 -35.68 9.26 -23.54
C ALA A 116 -35.12 7.91 -24.00
N LEU A 117 -34.46 7.17 -23.11
CA LEU A 117 -33.86 5.87 -23.41
C LEU A 117 -34.81 4.70 -23.10
N LYS A 118 -34.46 3.49 -23.55
CA LYS A 118 -35.22 2.27 -23.25
C LYS A 118 -35.06 1.85 -21.78
N ASN A 119 -33.84 1.97 -21.26
CA ASN A 119 -33.45 1.59 -19.91
C ASN A 119 -32.69 2.75 -19.25
N ARG A 120 -32.95 2.97 -17.96
CA ARG A 120 -32.17 3.86 -17.11
C ARG A 120 -30.98 3.09 -16.55
N VAL A 121 -29.78 3.62 -16.70
CA VAL A 121 -28.53 2.93 -16.32
C VAL A 121 -27.77 3.74 -15.28
N TYR A 122 -27.54 3.14 -14.12
CA TYR A 122 -26.73 3.72 -13.05
C TYR A 122 -25.35 3.07 -13.04
N ILE A 123 -24.33 3.87 -13.32
CA ILE A 123 -22.92 3.44 -13.28
C ILE A 123 -22.32 4.00 -11.99
N ILE A 124 -22.04 3.12 -11.02
CA ILE A 124 -21.43 3.51 -9.74
C ILE A 124 -19.97 3.08 -9.78
N ASP A 125 -19.05 4.02 -9.97
CA ASP A 125 -17.61 3.75 -10.00
C ASP A 125 -17.00 3.79 -8.59
N GLU A 126 -15.95 3.00 -8.39
CA GLU A 126 -15.31 2.75 -7.10
C GLU A 126 -16.30 2.47 -5.95
N VAL A 127 -17.33 1.66 -6.21
CA VAL A 127 -18.45 1.36 -5.28
C VAL A 127 -18.00 0.88 -3.89
N HIS A 128 -16.79 0.33 -3.75
CA HIS A 128 -16.21 -0.05 -2.46
C HIS A 128 -15.97 1.14 -1.51
N MET A 129 -16.04 2.37 -2.02
CA MET A 129 -15.94 3.61 -1.25
C MET A 129 -17.26 4.02 -0.59
N LEU A 130 -18.38 3.35 -0.91
CA LEU A 130 -19.66 3.58 -0.25
C LEU A 130 -19.59 3.19 1.23
N SER A 131 -20.28 3.97 2.06
CA SER A 131 -20.52 3.61 3.47
C SER A 131 -21.39 2.35 3.58
N THR A 132 -21.27 1.62 4.69
CA THR A 132 -22.09 0.42 4.97
C THR A 132 -23.59 0.71 4.94
N SER A 133 -23.99 1.86 5.46
CA SER A 133 -25.38 2.33 5.43
C SER A 133 -25.84 2.69 4.02
N ALA A 134 -24.96 3.21 3.16
CA ALA A 134 -25.26 3.42 1.74
C ALA A 134 -25.45 2.10 0.98
N PHE A 135 -24.63 1.07 1.25
CA PHE A 135 -24.85 -0.27 0.71
C PHE A 135 -26.21 -0.85 1.09
N ASN A 136 -26.60 -0.71 2.37
CA ASN A 136 -27.90 -1.18 2.85
C ASN A 136 -29.08 -0.46 2.19
N ALA A 137 -28.92 0.84 1.88
CA ALA A 137 -29.94 1.59 1.15
C ALA A 137 -30.12 1.07 -0.29
N LEU A 138 -29.03 0.62 -0.93
CA LEU A 138 -29.05 0.06 -2.29
C LEU A 138 -29.61 -1.37 -2.34
N LEU A 139 -29.48 -2.15 -1.26
CA LEU A 139 -29.92 -3.55 -1.22
C LEU A 139 -31.38 -3.73 -1.61
N LYS A 140 -32.27 -2.88 -1.09
CA LYS A 140 -33.71 -2.97 -1.39
C LYS A 140 -33.98 -2.85 -2.90
N THR A 141 -33.26 -1.97 -3.58
CA THR A 141 -33.40 -1.74 -5.02
C THR A 141 -32.75 -2.85 -5.86
N LEU A 142 -31.70 -3.49 -5.35
CA LEU A 142 -31.10 -4.65 -6.00
C LEU A 142 -31.93 -5.93 -5.82
N GLU A 143 -32.68 -6.04 -4.74
CA GLU A 143 -33.62 -7.15 -4.48
C GLU A 143 -34.89 -7.06 -5.32
N GLU A 144 -35.46 -5.86 -5.37
CA GLU A 144 -36.70 -5.57 -6.09
C GLU A 144 -36.44 -4.48 -7.15
N PRO A 145 -35.67 -4.78 -8.22
CA PRO A 145 -35.29 -3.80 -9.22
C PRO A 145 -36.52 -3.37 -10.04
N PRO A 146 -36.71 -2.06 -10.28
CA PRO A 146 -37.76 -1.61 -11.18
C PRO A 146 -37.54 -2.11 -12.61
N GLU A 147 -38.65 -2.23 -13.35
CA GLU A 147 -38.59 -2.56 -14.77
C GLU A 147 -37.81 -1.48 -15.53
N ASN A 148 -36.88 -1.91 -16.39
CA ASN A 148 -36.01 -1.05 -17.20
C ASN A 148 -34.92 -0.26 -16.45
N VAL A 149 -34.53 -0.70 -15.25
CA VAL A 149 -33.37 -0.16 -14.53
C VAL A 149 -32.21 -1.16 -14.54
N ILE A 150 -31.01 -0.66 -14.85
CA ILE A 150 -29.78 -1.46 -14.84
C ILE A 150 -28.72 -0.78 -13.97
N PHE A 151 -28.21 -1.51 -12.99
CA PHE A 151 -27.07 -1.12 -12.18
C PHE A 151 -25.77 -1.70 -12.72
N VAL A 152 -24.74 -0.86 -12.84
CA VAL A 152 -23.38 -1.27 -13.16
C VAL A 152 -22.46 -0.75 -12.06
N LEU A 153 -22.08 -1.64 -11.17
CA LEU A 153 -21.18 -1.37 -10.06
C LEU A 153 -19.75 -1.68 -10.51
N ALA A 154 -18.81 -0.74 -10.35
CA ALA A 154 -17.41 -0.96 -10.65
C ALA A 154 -16.56 -0.82 -9.39
N THR A 155 -15.60 -1.75 -9.20
CA THR A 155 -14.68 -1.71 -8.05
C THR A 155 -13.27 -2.17 -8.42
N THR A 156 -12.27 -1.55 -7.80
CA THR A 156 -10.89 -2.06 -7.76
C THR A 156 -10.66 -3.04 -6.60
N GLU A 157 -11.45 -2.97 -5.54
CA GLU A 157 -11.33 -3.77 -4.33
C GLU A 157 -12.58 -4.63 -4.11
N LEU A 158 -12.53 -5.88 -4.57
CA LEU A 158 -13.67 -6.80 -4.45
C LEU A 158 -13.94 -7.20 -2.99
N ASN A 159 -12.89 -7.37 -2.18
CA ASN A 159 -13.01 -7.85 -0.80
C ASN A 159 -13.76 -6.88 0.13
N LYS A 160 -13.85 -5.60 -0.26
CA LYS A 160 -14.62 -4.58 0.46
C LYS A 160 -16.10 -4.60 0.12
N ILE A 161 -16.53 -5.38 -0.88
CA ILE A 161 -17.94 -5.46 -1.28
C ILE A 161 -18.66 -6.49 -0.41
N PRO A 162 -19.78 -6.11 0.24
CA PRO A 162 -20.55 -7.05 1.06
C PRO A 162 -21.03 -8.28 0.26
N PRO A 163 -20.98 -9.49 0.84
CA PRO A 163 -21.48 -10.71 0.19
C PRO A 163 -22.96 -10.60 -0.26
N THR A 164 -23.76 -9.80 0.44
CA THR A 164 -25.16 -9.51 0.11
C THR A 164 -25.34 -8.80 -1.23
N ILE A 165 -24.38 -7.95 -1.62
CA ILE A 165 -24.36 -7.29 -2.94
C ILE A 165 -23.84 -8.29 -3.99
N LEU A 166 -22.79 -9.05 -3.65
CA LEU A 166 -22.19 -10.04 -4.55
C LEU A 166 -23.20 -11.08 -5.03
N SER A 167 -24.12 -11.53 -4.17
CA SER A 167 -25.11 -12.54 -4.53
C SER A 167 -26.21 -12.05 -5.47
N ARG A 168 -26.39 -10.72 -5.59
CA ARG A 168 -27.44 -10.08 -6.40
C ARG A 168 -26.91 -9.50 -7.72
N CYS A 169 -25.59 -9.51 -7.92
CA CYS A 169 -24.96 -8.96 -9.12
C CYS A 169 -24.37 -10.06 -10.00
N GLN A 170 -24.48 -9.90 -11.32
CA GLN A 170 -23.68 -10.70 -12.24
C GLN A 170 -22.24 -10.18 -12.25
N ARG A 171 -21.30 -10.98 -11.75
CA ARG A 171 -19.90 -10.60 -11.61
C ARG A 171 -19.09 -10.79 -12.89
N PHE A 172 -18.30 -9.80 -13.25
CA PHE A 172 -17.29 -9.83 -14.32
C PHE A 172 -15.93 -9.38 -13.80
N GLU A 173 -14.94 -10.26 -13.96
CA GLU A 173 -13.59 -10.02 -13.48
C GLU A 173 -12.65 -9.61 -14.62
N PHE A 174 -12.24 -8.35 -14.57
CA PHE A 174 -11.32 -7.70 -15.50
C PHE A 174 -9.89 -8.07 -15.14
N ARG A 175 -9.18 -8.64 -16.11
CA ARG A 175 -7.79 -9.05 -15.96
C ARG A 175 -6.87 -7.89 -16.33
N ARG A 176 -5.63 -7.94 -15.84
CA ARG A 176 -4.58 -7.04 -16.33
C ARG A 176 -4.37 -7.30 -17.83
N ILE A 177 -4.25 -6.21 -18.60
CA ILE A 177 -4.03 -6.30 -20.03
C ILE A 177 -2.57 -6.67 -20.27
N ASP A 178 -2.32 -7.61 -21.17
CA ASP A 178 -0.96 -7.99 -21.51
C ASP A 178 -0.15 -6.81 -22.08
N ALA A 179 1.13 -6.71 -21.71
CA ALA A 179 2.00 -5.62 -22.15
C ALA A 179 2.11 -5.55 -23.69
N SER A 180 2.09 -6.69 -24.39
CA SER A 180 2.09 -6.72 -25.86
C SER A 180 0.87 -6.02 -26.45
N ILE A 181 -0.32 -6.27 -25.91
CA ILE A 181 -1.58 -5.64 -26.34
C ILE A 181 -1.55 -4.13 -26.05
N ILE A 182 -1.01 -3.72 -24.90
CA ILE A 182 -0.84 -2.29 -24.58
C ILE A 182 0.12 -1.63 -25.56
N LYS A 183 1.27 -2.25 -25.85
CA LYS A 183 2.26 -1.77 -26.82
C LYS A 183 1.63 -1.56 -28.21
N GLU A 184 0.91 -2.56 -28.73
CA GLU A 184 0.22 -2.46 -30.01
C GLU A 184 -0.77 -1.29 -30.03
N ARG A 185 -1.53 -1.11 -28.94
CA ARG A 185 -2.48 0.00 -28.84
C ARG A 185 -1.79 1.36 -28.76
N LEU A 186 -0.69 1.48 -28.03
CA LEU A 186 0.10 2.72 -27.95
C LEU A 186 0.65 3.10 -29.33
N LEU A 187 1.19 2.14 -30.08
CA LEU A 187 1.68 2.39 -31.45
C LEU A 187 0.56 2.79 -32.39
N TYR A 188 -0.62 2.17 -32.27
CA TYR A 188 -1.80 2.55 -33.04
C TYR A 188 -2.22 4.00 -32.74
N VAL A 189 -2.36 4.35 -31.46
CA VAL A 189 -2.73 5.71 -31.04
C VAL A 189 -1.68 6.74 -31.48
N ALA A 190 -0.39 6.42 -31.32
CA ALA A 190 0.70 7.28 -31.76
C ALA A 190 0.63 7.57 -33.26
N LYS A 191 0.39 6.55 -34.10
CA LYS A 191 0.20 6.74 -35.55
C LYS A 191 -0.98 7.64 -35.88
N GLN A 192 -2.10 7.48 -35.19
CA GLN A 192 -3.32 8.27 -35.45
C GLN A 192 -3.18 9.74 -35.00
N GLU A 193 -2.39 9.99 -33.97
CA GLU A 193 -2.09 11.34 -33.48
C GLU A 193 -0.85 11.97 -34.13
N ASN A 194 -0.25 11.31 -35.13
CA ASN A 194 1.02 11.70 -35.77
C ASN A 194 2.19 11.89 -34.78
N ILE A 195 2.25 11.05 -33.74
CA ILE A 195 3.33 11.00 -32.77
C ILE A 195 4.37 9.97 -33.24
N ASN A 196 5.62 10.39 -33.35
CA ASN A 196 6.72 9.50 -33.72
C ASN A 196 7.23 8.73 -32.49
N LEU A 197 6.55 7.63 -32.14
CA LEU A 197 6.88 6.78 -30.99
C LEU A 197 7.74 5.58 -31.40
N ALA A 198 8.94 5.45 -30.80
CA ALA A 198 9.79 4.29 -30.99
C ALA A 198 9.18 3.02 -30.38
N GLU A 199 9.47 1.86 -30.96
CA GLU A 199 8.90 0.59 -30.52
C GLU A 199 9.37 0.20 -29.11
N GLU A 200 10.64 0.44 -28.79
CA GLU A 200 11.24 0.20 -27.48
C GLU A 200 10.64 1.13 -26.41
N ALA A 201 10.32 2.36 -26.80
CA ALA A 201 9.67 3.34 -25.92
C ALA A 201 8.21 2.93 -25.61
N ALA A 202 7.46 2.48 -26.62
CA ALA A 202 6.12 1.92 -26.42
C ALA A 202 6.15 0.68 -25.52
N GLU A 203 7.16 -0.17 -25.68
CA GLU A 203 7.36 -1.34 -24.83
C GLU A 203 7.65 -0.97 -23.38
N LEU A 204 8.52 0.03 -23.14
CA LEU A 204 8.76 0.55 -21.79
C LEU A 204 7.46 1.04 -21.14
N ILE A 205 6.70 1.91 -21.83
CA ILE A 205 5.42 2.44 -21.31
C ILE A 205 4.44 1.30 -21.02
N SER A 206 4.35 0.30 -21.91
CA SER A 206 3.42 -0.82 -21.76
C SER A 206 3.66 -1.63 -20.47
N ARG A 207 4.92 -1.81 -20.08
CA ARG A 207 5.30 -2.53 -18.86
C ARG A 207 5.06 -1.68 -17.62
N LEU A 208 5.39 -0.39 -17.67
CA LEU A 208 5.18 0.55 -16.55
C LEU A 208 3.70 0.74 -16.23
N ALA A 209 2.84 0.66 -17.24
CA ALA A 209 1.40 0.73 -17.09
C ALA A 209 0.80 -0.45 -16.31
N ASP A 210 1.58 -1.54 -16.13
CA ASP A 210 1.24 -2.67 -15.26
C ASP A 210 -0.17 -3.27 -15.52
N GLY A 211 -0.57 -3.29 -16.79
CA GLY A 211 -1.87 -3.80 -17.24
C GLY A 211 -3.02 -2.78 -17.30
N GLY A 212 -2.76 -1.51 -16.98
CA GLY A 212 -3.72 -0.41 -17.05
C GLY A 212 -3.59 0.42 -18.34
N MET A 213 -4.53 0.29 -19.28
CA MET A 213 -4.52 1.06 -20.54
C MET A 213 -4.65 2.58 -20.30
N ARG A 214 -5.42 2.97 -19.28
CA ARG A 214 -5.56 4.39 -18.90
C ARG A 214 -4.21 4.99 -18.49
N ASP A 215 -3.42 4.23 -17.75
CA ASP A 215 -2.12 4.68 -17.24
C ASP A 215 -1.10 4.72 -18.38
N ALA A 216 -1.10 3.72 -19.27
CA ALA A 216 -0.30 3.71 -20.49
C ALA A 216 -0.54 4.95 -21.36
N LEU A 217 -1.81 5.28 -21.65
CA LEU A 217 -2.15 6.46 -22.45
C LEU A 217 -1.82 7.76 -21.72
N SER A 218 -1.93 7.80 -20.39
CA SER A 218 -1.56 8.98 -19.60
C SER A 218 -0.04 9.21 -19.57
N MET A 219 0.75 8.13 -19.54
CA MET A 219 2.21 8.18 -19.66
C MET A 219 2.65 8.60 -21.06
N LEU A 220 1.99 8.11 -22.11
CA LEU A 220 2.24 8.58 -23.47
C LEU A 220 1.93 10.08 -23.59
N ASP A 221 0.78 10.50 -23.07
CA ASP A 221 0.33 11.89 -23.06
C ASP A 221 1.33 12.82 -22.33
N SER A 222 1.85 12.41 -21.17
CA SER A 222 2.86 13.19 -20.45
C SER A 222 4.21 13.27 -21.18
N CYS A 223 4.54 12.28 -22.00
CA CYS A 223 5.73 12.29 -22.83
C CYS A 223 5.59 13.24 -24.03
N ILE A 224 4.39 13.52 -24.52
CA ILE A 224 4.15 14.49 -25.60
C ILE A 224 4.41 15.90 -25.02
N GLY A 225 5.67 16.35 -25.10
CA GLY A 225 6.01 17.76 -24.94
C GLY A 225 5.37 18.60 -26.05
N GLY A 226 5.33 19.92 -25.89
CA GLY A 226 4.68 20.83 -26.86
C GLY A 226 5.16 20.71 -28.32
N ASP A 227 6.29 20.04 -28.56
CA ASP A 227 6.79 19.71 -29.90
C ASP A 227 6.41 18.28 -30.30
N THR A 228 5.34 18.16 -31.08
CA THR A 228 4.83 16.89 -31.66
C THR A 228 5.73 16.29 -32.74
N THR A 229 6.78 16.99 -33.16
CA THR A 229 7.69 16.58 -34.24
C THR A 229 8.93 15.81 -33.77
N ALA A 230 9.23 15.83 -32.46
CA ALA A 230 10.38 15.11 -31.93
C ALA A 230 10.07 13.59 -31.84
N MET A 231 11.06 12.75 -32.14
CA MET A 231 10.95 11.30 -31.94
C MET A 231 10.94 10.99 -30.44
N LEU A 232 9.93 10.27 -29.96
CA LEU A 232 9.88 9.73 -28.61
C LEU A 232 10.66 8.41 -28.60
N ASP A 233 11.97 8.52 -28.43
CA ASP A 233 12.86 7.38 -28.22
C ASP A 233 12.85 6.91 -26.75
N LEU A 234 13.56 5.80 -26.48
CA LEU A 234 13.63 5.20 -25.15
C LEU A 234 14.22 6.18 -24.11
N GLN A 235 15.28 6.92 -24.46
CA GLN A 235 15.98 7.82 -23.55
C GLN A 235 15.09 9.01 -23.17
N TYR A 236 14.39 9.57 -24.16
CA TYR A 236 13.46 10.67 -23.96
C TYR A 236 12.31 10.27 -23.02
N VAL A 237 11.71 9.10 -23.25
CA VAL A 237 10.64 8.59 -22.37
C VAL A 237 11.16 8.33 -20.95
N GLN A 238 12.35 7.73 -20.80
CA GLN A 238 12.97 7.54 -19.48
C GLN A 238 13.19 8.87 -18.75
N GLN A 239 13.70 9.89 -19.45
CA GLN A 239 13.94 11.21 -18.87
C GLN A 239 12.63 11.90 -18.48
N ARG A 240 11.60 11.85 -19.33
CA ARG A 240 10.31 12.52 -19.10
C ARG A 240 9.51 11.86 -17.97
N LEU A 241 9.55 10.54 -17.89
CA LEU A 241 8.90 9.80 -16.81
C LEU A 241 9.73 9.74 -15.51
N GLY A 242 10.93 10.33 -15.51
CA GLY A 242 11.82 10.33 -14.34
C GLY A 242 12.36 8.95 -13.97
N ILE A 243 12.34 8.02 -14.92
CA ILE A 243 12.79 6.64 -14.72
C ILE A 243 14.31 6.63 -14.75
N SER A 244 14.89 5.95 -13.76
CA SER A 244 16.32 5.71 -13.80
C SER A 244 16.63 4.69 -14.89
N SER A 245 17.51 5.05 -15.83
CA SER A 245 18.05 4.10 -16.79
C SER A 245 18.54 2.85 -16.07
N ALA A 246 18.22 1.66 -16.58
CA ALA A 246 18.66 0.38 -16.01
C ALA A 246 20.17 0.37 -15.72
N GLY A 247 20.96 1.02 -16.59
CA GLY A 247 22.39 1.25 -16.40
C GLY A 247 22.77 1.98 -15.11
N SER A 248 22.03 2.99 -14.66
CA SER A 248 22.31 3.70 -13.39
C SER A 248 22.05 2.80 -12.18
N ILE A 249 21.03 1.95 -12.25
CA ILE A 249 20.69 1.01 -11.17
C ILE A 249 21.73 -0.11 -11.10
N LEU A 250 22.12 -0.65 -12.27
CA LEU A 250 23.20 -1.63 -12.38
C LEU A 250 24.53 -1.07 -11.89
N LEU A 251 24.86 0.17 -12.24
CA LEU A 251 26.06 0.87 -11.74
C LEU A 251 25.99 1.06 -10.23
N MET A 252 24.84 1.45 -9.67
CA MET A 252 24.67 1.56 -8.22
C MET A 252 24.94 0.22 -7.53
N LEU A 253 24.35 -0.87 -8.04
CA LEU A 253 24.58 -2.19 -7.48
C LEU A 253 26.05 -2.62 -7.64
N GLU A 254 26.70 -2.30 -8.76
CA GLU A 254 28.14 -2.54 -8.96
C GLU A 254 29.00 -1.81 -7.92
N HIS A 255 28.71 -0.54 -7.62
CA HIS A 255 29.40 0.19 -6.55
C HIS A 255 29.15 -0.47 -5.18
N ILE A 256 27.93 -0.93 -4.91
CA ILE A 256 27.58 -1.64 -3.66
C ILE A 256 28.37 -2.94 -3.52
N VAL A 257 28.39 -3.79 -4.57
CA VAL A 257 29.09 -5.09 -4.54
C VAL A 257 30.59 -4.93 -4.34
N ASN A 258 31.17 -3.88 -4.92
CA ASN A 258 32.59 -3.56 -4.80
C ASN A 258 32.94 -2.77 -3.52
N ASN A 259 31.96 -2.52 -2.63
CA ASN A 259 32.09 -1.73 -1.40
C ASN A 259 32.57 -0.27 -1.63
N ASN A 260 32.25 0.31 -2.78
CA ASN A 260 32.66 1.67 -3.16
C ASN A 260 31.63 2.72 -2.68
N ILE A 261 31.64 3.01 -1.38
CA ILE A 261 30.69 3.95 -0.73
C ILE A 261 30.73 5.34 -1.39
N ILE A 262 31.92 5.87 -1.65
CA ILE A 262 32.09 7.24 -2.19
C ILE A 262 31.42 7.37 -3.57
N GLU A 263 31.73 6.45 -4.49
CA GLU A 263 31.16 6.43 -5.83
C GLU A 263 29.64 6.23 -5.80
N GLY A 264 29.14 5.33 -4.93
CA GLY A 264 27.69 5.11 -4.74
C GLY A 264 26.95 6.36 -4.28
N LEU A 265 27.52 7.10 -3.32
CA LEU A 265 26.94 8.36 -2.83
C LEU A 265 27.00 9.48 -3.89
N MET A 266 28.09 9.56 -4.67
CA MET A 266 28.19 10.51 -5.79
C MET A 266 27.15 10.24 -6.88
N LEU A 267 26.91 8.97 -7.20
CA LEU A 267 25.89 8.56 -8.15
C LEU A 267 24.48 8.92 -7.63
N LEU A 268 24.20 8.66 -6.34
CA LEU A 268 22.92 9.04 -5.72
C LEU A 268 22.70 10.56 -5.77
N LYS A 269 23.72 11.36 -5.46
CA LYS A 269 23.65 12.82 -5.54
C LYS A 269 23.37 13.31 -6.96
N THR A 270 24.00 12.68 -7.96
CA THR A 270 23.76 12.98 -9.38
C THR A 270 22.31 12.67 -9.76
N LEU A 271 21.80 11.51 -9.36
CA LEU A 271 20.41 11.11 -9.60
C LEU A 271 19.41 12.07 -8.93
N HIS A 272 19.66 12.45 -7.68
CA HIS A 272 18.84 13.43 -6.96
C HIS A 272 18.86 14.81 -7.64
N SER A 273 20.03 15.28 -8.07
CA SER A 273 20.18 16.56 -8.78
C SER A 273 19.46 16.59 -10.14
N SER A 274 19.30 15.42 -10.77
CA SER A 274 18.55 15.27 -12.03
C SER A 274 17.03 15.21 -11.84
N ALA A 275 16.51 15.55 -10.65
CA ALA A 275 15.09 15.54 -10.28
C ALA A 275 14.39 14.17 -10.47
N LYS A 276 15.15 13.07 -10.44
CA LYS A 276 14.58 11.72 -10.46
C LYS A 276 13.94 11.39 -9.12
N ASP A 277 12.80 10.71 -9.14
CA ASP A 277 12.14 10.29 -7.91
C ASP A 277 12.97 9.20 -7.21
N LEU A 278 13.42 9.53 -6.00
CA LEU A 278 14.18 8.64 -5.15
C LEU A 278 13.39 7.38 -4.76
N THR A 279 12.07 7.51 -4.61
CA THR A 279 11.21 6.36 -4.30
C THR A 279 11.16 5.41 -5.50
N SER A 280 10.96 5.92 -6.72
CA SER A 280 11.07 5.12 -7.95
C SER A 280 12.44 4.43 -8.06
N PHE A 281 13.54 5.17 -7.86
CA PHE A 281 14.88 4.59 -7.90
C PHE A 281 15.06 3.43 -6.91
N LEU A 282 14.57 3.58 -5.67
CA LEU A 282 14.58 2.51 -4.69
C LEU A 282 13.79 1.29 -5.15
N THR A 283 12.57 1.51 -5.67
CA THR A 283 11.75 0.40 -6.18
C THR A 283 12.40 -0.32 -7.34
N ASP A 284 13.11 0.39 -8.21
CA ASP A 284 13.80 -0.23 -9.34
C ASP A 284 15.07 -0.97 -8.91
N LEU A 285 15.79 -0.48 -7.89
CA LEU A 285 16.88 -1.22 -7.25
C LEU A 285 16.38 -2.50 -6.57
N LEU A 286 15.22 -2.45 -5.90
CA LEU A 286 14.57 -3.63 -5.31
C LEU A 286 14.16 -4.65 -6.39
N LYS A 287 13.61 -4.18 -7.52
CA LYS A 287 13.30 -5.05 -8.67
C LYS A 287 14.56 -5.73 -9.23
N LEU A 288 15.67 -5.01 -9.37
CA LEU A 288 16.95 -5.59 -9.81
C LEU A 288 17.43 -6.69 -8.85
N VAL A 289 17.38 -6.44 -7.53
CA VAL A 289 17.77 -7.45 -6.51
C VAL A 289 16.86 -8.69 -6.60
N ARG A 290 15.55 -8.49 -6.76
CA ARG A 290 14.59 -9.58 -6.98
C ARG A 290 14.88 -10.36 -8.26
N ASP A 291 15.12 -9.67 -9.37
CA ASP A 291 15.44 -10.30 -10.66
C ASP A 291 16.72 -11.16 -10.54
N LEU A 292 17.75 -10.67 -9.83
CA LEU A 292 18.97 -11.43 -9.54
C LEU A 292 18.71 -12.65 -8.64
N LEU A 293 17.85 -12.54 -7.62
CA LEU A 293 17.45 -13.67 -6.77
C LEU A 293 16.79 -14.78 -7.60
N ILE A 294 15.80 -14.41 -8.42
CA ILE A 294 15.07 -15.36 -9.27
C ILE A 294 16.04 -16.01 -10.26
N TYR A 295 16.89 -15.21 -10.90
CA TYR A 295 17.88 -15.72 -11.85
C TYR A 295 18.90 -16.66 -11.18
N SER A 296 19.35 -16.34 -9.95
CA SER A 296 20.31 -17.18 -9.21
C SER A 296 19.79 -18.61 -8.96
N LYS A 297 18.47 -18.79 -8.80
CA LYS A 297 17.84 -20.09 -8.54
C LYS A 297 17.30 -20.77 -9.78
N THR A 298 16.72 -20.02 -10.71
CA THR A 298 16.03 -20.58 -11.88
C THR A 298 16.93 -20.69 -13.10
N LYS A 299 17.99 -19.87 -13.19
CA LYS A 299 18.84 -19.68 -14.38
C LYS A 299 18.04 -19.37 -15.67
N ASN A 300 16.79 -18.94 -15.53
CA ASN A 300 15.89 -18.70 -16.64
C ASN A 300 15.63 -17.20 -16.78
N THR A 301 15.92 -16.66 -17.95
CA THR A 301 15.77 -15.23 -18.26
C THR A 301 14.32 -14.81 -18.49
N ASN A 302 13.40 -15.76 -18.69
CA ASN A 302 11.98 -15.46 -18.96
C ASN A 302 11.22 -14.90 -17.75
N ASN A 303 11.76 -15.05 -16.53
CA ASN A 303 11.14 -14.58 -15.30
C ASN A 303 11.70 -13.24 -14.79
N ILE A 304 12.54 -12.58 -15.60
CA ILE A 304 13.17 -11.29 -15.27
C ILE A 304 12.22 -10.16 -15.68
N SER A 305 11.92 -9.26 -14.75
CA SER A 305 10.97 -8.17 -14.97
C SER A 305 11.55 -6.99 -15.76
N THR A 306 12.86 -6.77 -15.67
CA THR A 306 13.56 -5.60 -16.23
C THR A 306 14.14 -5.89 -17.62
N PHE A 307 13.91 -4.99 -18.60
CA PHE A 307 14.61 -5.05 -19.89
C PHE A 307 16.03 -4.52 -19.72
N TYR A 308 17.01 -5.33 -20.07
CA TYR A 308 18.41 -4.91 -20.14
C TYR A 308 18.83 -4.88 -21.60
N GLU A 309 19.42 -3.76 -22.03
CA GLU A 309 20.13 -3.71 -23.31
C GLU A 309 21.23 -4.79 -23.38
N LYS A 310 21.71 -5.15 -24.59
CA LYS A 310 22.77 -6.16 -24.76
C LYS A 310 24.02 -5.89 -23.90
N ASN A 311 24.35 -4.62 -23.66
CA ASN A 311 25.47 -4.23 -22.80
C ASN A 311 25.14 -4.37 -21.30
N GLU A 312 23.91 -4.09 -20.91
CA GLU A 312 23.42 -4.21 -19.54
C GLU A 312 23.23 -5.67 -19.13
N GLN A 313 22.83 -6.55 -20.05
CA GLN A 313 22.75 -8.00 -19.82
C GLN A 313 24.11 -8.60 -19.43
N LYS A 314 25.21 -8.12 -20.03
CA LYS A 314 26.56 -8.55 -19.66
C LYS A 314 26.88 -8.16 -18.22
N LYS A 315 26.56 -6.92 -17.84
CA LYS A 315 26.75 -6.43 -16.46
C LYS A 315 25.88 -7.20 -15.46
N PHE A 316 24.62 -7.44 -15.80
CA PHE A 316 23.70 -8.24 -15.00
C PHE A 316 24.25 -9.66 -14.75
N ASN A 317 24.73 -10.33 -15.80
CA ASN A 317 25.33 -11.67 -15.67
C ASN A 317 26.58 -11.66 -14.78
N ILE A 318 27.45 -10.65 -14.89
CA ILE A 318 28.62 -10.50 -14.02
C ILE A 318 28.20 -10.34 -12.55
N LEU A 319 27.23 -9.46 -12.27
CA LEU A 319 26.73 -9.24 -10.91
C LEU A 319 26.09 -10.50 -10.33
N SER A 320 25.32 -11.25 -11.12
CA SER A 320 24.69 -12.51 -10.69
C SER A 320 25.70 -13.58 -10.25
N SER A 321 26.92 -13.55 -10.80
CA SER A 321 27.99 -14.49 -10.45
C SER A 321 28.77 -14.09 -9.20
N LYS A 322 28.76 -12.81 -8.83
CA LYS A 322 29.52 -12.28 -7.70
C LYS A 322 28.74 -12.28 -6.38
N LEU A 323 27.41 -12.28 -6.45
CA LEU A 323 26.53 -12.15 -5.30
C LEU A 323 26.02 -13.50 -4.82
N THR A 324 26.01 -13.71 -3.51
CA THR A 324 25.42 -14.91 -2.91
C THR A 324 23.92 -14.73 -2.66
N THR A 325 23.20 -15.84 -2.44
CA THR A 325 21.76 -15.76 -2.12
C THR A 325 21.51 -15.02 -0.81
N GLU A 326 22.41 -15.18 0.17
CA GLU A 326 22.31 -14.54 1.48
C GLU A 326 22.53 -13.02 1.38
N GLU A 327 23.48 -12.57 0.56
CA GLU A 327 23.70 -11.13 0.29
C GLU A 327 22.48 -10.50 -0.39
N LEU A 328 21.89 -11.19 -1.37
CA LEU A 328 20.71 -10.69 -2.08
C LEU A 328 19.46 -10.62 -1.18
N LEU A 329 19.26 -11.60 -0.29
CA LEU A 329 18.18 -11.55 0.71
C LEU A 329 18.37 -10.39 1.69
N TYR A 330 19.61 -10.21 2.18
CA TYR A 330 19.96 -9.07 3.03
C TYR A 330 19.69 -7.72 2.35
N TYR A 331 20.05 -7.59 1.08
CA TYR A 331 19.77 -6.40 0.28
C TYR A 331 18.27 -6.17 0.11
N ALA A 332 17.49 -7.20 -0.19
CA ALA A 332 16.04 -7.09 -0.32
C ALA A 332 15.39 -6.56 0.97
N ASP A 333 15.77 -7.09 2.14
CA ASP A 333 15.22 -6.65 3.42
C ASP A 333 15.52 -5.17 3.71
N ILE A 334 16.77 -4.73 3.52
CA ILE A 334 17.15 -3.34 3.78
C ILE A 334 16.39 -2.39 2.84
N LEU A 335 16.27 -2.75 1.57
CA LEU A 335 15.59 -1.94 0.58
C LEU A 335 14.08 -1.85 0.86
N GLU A 336 13.44 -2.95 1.26
CA GLU A 336 12.03 -2.98 1.67
C GLU A 336 11.79 -2.14 2.93
N ASP A 337 12.62 -2.31 3.96
CA ASP A 337 12.56 -1.51 5.19
C ASP A 337 12.67 -0.01 4.89
N THR A 338 13.59 0.37 4.01
CA THR A 338 13.76 1.76 3.60
C THR A 338 12.59 2.26 2.77
N TYR A 339 12.00 1.42 1.93
CA TYR A 339 10.80 1.79 1.16
C TYR A 339 9.63 2.14 2.09
N PHE A 340 9.40 1.33 3.13
CA PHE A 340 8.38 1.63 4.13
C PHE A 340 8.70 2.91 4.93
N ARG A 341 9.96 3.13 5.34
CA ARG A 341 10.37 4.35 6.04
C ARG A 341 10.20 5.61 5.19
N MET A 342 10.58 5.55 3.90
CA MET A 342 10.45 6.66 2.95
C MET A 342 8.99 7.06 2.72
N ASN A 343 8.08 6.08 2.63
CA ASN A 343 6.66 6.35 2.35
C ASN A 343 5.86 6.78 3.58
N ARG A 344 6.30 6.42 4.80
CA ARG A 344 5.51 6.60 6.02
C ARG A 344 5.99 7.73 6.93
N TYR A 345 7.30 8.05 6.94
CA TYR A 345 7.89 8.91 7.98
C TYR A 345 8.91 9.97 7.51
N SER A 346 9.52 9.84 6.32
CA SER A 346 10.69 10.67 5.99
C SER A 346 10.36 11.97 5.26
N GLN A 347 10.67 13.11 5.90
CA GLN A 347 10.79 14.42 5.23
C GLN A 347 12.05 14.50 4.33
N ASN A 348 13.07 13.69 4.62
CA ASN A 348 14.38 13.69 3.94
C ASN A 348 14.66 12.31 3.31
N LYS A 349 13.97 12.02 2.21
CA LYS A 349 14.13 10.80 1.40
C LYS A 349 15.58 10.49 1.01
N LEU A 350 16.40 11.53 0.80
CA LEU A 350 17.80 11.40 0.43
C LEU A 350 18.63 10.74 1.54
N PHE A 351 18.48 11.19 2.79
CA PHE A 351 19.24 10.67 3.92
C PHE A 351 18.97 9.18 4.19
N GLU A 352 17.71 8.76 4.06
CA GLU A 352 17.34 7.35 4.20
C GLU A 352 18.04 6.47 3.16
N LEU A 353 18.12 6.93 1.90
CA LEU A 353 18.83 6.21 0.85
C LEU A 353 20.35 6.22 1.03
N GLU A 354 20.95 7.33 1.45
CA GLU A 354 22.38 7.41 1.76
C GLU A 354 22.76 6.38 2.83
N MET A 355 21.99 6.32 3.91
CA MET A 355 22.18 5.34 4.99
C MET A 355 22.00 3.90 4.49
N THR A 356 21.02 3.65 3.62
CA THR A 356 20.83 2.33 3.01
C THR A 356 22.00 1.91 2.15
N ILE A 357 22.49 2.78 1.26
CA ILE A 357 23.65 2.48 0.41
C ILE A 357 24.88 2.18 1.26
N MET A 358 25.12 2.96 2.32
CA MET A 358 26.22 2.70 3.26
C MET A 358 26.09 1.32 3.92
N LYS A 359 24.91 0.97 4.44
CA LYS A 359 24.65 -0.35 5.05
C LYS A 359 24.80 -1.52 4.07
N MET A 360 24.42 -1.33 2.81
CA MET A 360 24.56 -2.36 1.78
C MET A 360 26.02 -2.55 1.35
N CYS A 361 26.81 -1.48 1.31
CA CYS A 361 28.26 -1.54 1.02
C CYS A 361 29.06 -2.12 2.19
N ASP A 362 28.64 -1.83 3.42
CA ASP A 362 29.30 -2.31 4.64
C ASP A 362 28.30 -2.97 5.59
N PRO A 363 28.12 -4.30 5.50
CA PRO A 363 27.25 -5.06 6.38
C PRO A 363 27.64 -5.00 7.86
N THR A 364 28.82 -4.47 8.23
CA THR A 364 29.19 -4.26 9.63
C THR A 364 28.44 -3.12 10.29
N LEU A 365 27.85 -2.21 9.50
CA LEU A 365 27.03 -1.09 9.97
C LEU A 365 25.60 -1.50 10.34
N ASN A 366 25.29 -2.79 10.28
CA ASN A 366 23.98 -3.34 10.60
C ASN A 366 24.15 -4.57 11.52
N ASP A 367 23.58 -4.54 12.72
CA ASP A 367 23.70 -5.62 13.72
C ASP A 367 22.68 -6.76 13.52
N SER A 368 21.90 -6.75 12.43
CA SER A 368 20.91 -7.80 12.14
C SER A 368 21.55 -9.20 11.98
N THR A 369 20.83 -10.26 12.35
CA THR A 369 21.29 -11.65 12.13
C THR A 369 21.55 -11.98 10.65
N LYS A 370 20.83 -11.33 9.74
CA LYS A 370 21.01 -11.47 8.29
C LYS A 370 22.28 -10.80 7.77
N SER A 371 22.73 -9.69 8.35
CA SER A 371 24.03 -9.08 7.99
C SER A 371 25.20 -10.00 8.36
N ILE A 372 25.08 -10.70 9.50
CA ILE A 372 26.07 -11.70 9.94
C ILE A 372 26.08 -12.88 8.97
N ALA A 373 24.90 -13.38 8.56
CA ALA A 373 24.79 -14.46 7.58
C ALA A 373 25.39 -14.08 6.21
N ALA A 374 25.13 -12.85 5.72
CA ALA A 374 25.73 -12.35 4.49
C ALA A 374 27.27 -12.27 4.58
N ARG A 375 27.80 -11.79 5.70
CA ARG A 375 29.26 -11.73 5.96
C ARG A 375 29.88 -13.13 6.00
N LEU A 376 29.21 -14.09 6.64
CA LEU A 376 29.68 -15.47 6.73
C LEU A 376 29.70 -16.12 5.35
N SER A 377 28.60 -16.02 4.58
CA SER A 377 28.50 -16.51 3.20
C SER A 377 29.59 -15.92 2.30
N LYS A 378 29.88 -14.62 2.41
CA LYS A 378 30.98 -13.98 1.66
C LYS A 378 32.37 -14.51 2.03
N LEU A 379 32.59 -14.82 3.31
CA LEU A 379 33.84 -15.43 3.77
C LEU A 379 33.96 -16.87 3.28
N GLU A 380 32.90 -17.67 3.37
CA GLU A 380 32.84 -19.03 2.83
C GLU A 380 33.06 -19.05 1.32
N TYR A 381 32.48 -18.09 0.59
CA TYR A 381 32.74 -17.92 -0.84
C TYR A 381 34.20 -17.59 -1.13
N LYS A 382 34.83 -16.67 -0.38
CA LYS A 382 36.26 -16.32 -0.53
C LYS A 382 37.21 -17.47 -0.20
N VAL A 383 36.84 -18.29 0.79
CA VAL A 383 37.62 -19.47 1.20
C VAL A 383 37.48 -20.59 0.17
N SER A 384 36.27 -20.84 -0.34
CA SER A 384 36.02 -21.82 -1.40
C SER A 384 36.58 -21.41 -2.77
N SER A 385 36.75 -20.11 -3.03
CA SER A 385 37.39 -19.59 -4.26
C SER A 385 38.92 -19.46 -4.17
N GLY A 386 39.55 -19.93 -3.08
CA GLY A 386 40.99 -20.19 -3.02
C GLY A 386 41.91 -19.00 -2.71
N ILE A 387 41.43 -17.95 -2.04
CA ILE A 387 42.28 -16.81 -1.65
C ILE A 387 42.95 -17.08 -0.30
N GLU A 388 44.29 -17.19 -0.28
CA GLU A 388 45.09 -17.22 0.94
C GLU A 388 44.90 -15.93 1.76
N ILE A 389 44.42 -16.08 3.00
CA ILE A 389 44.34 -14.99 3.96
C ILE A 389 45.77 -14.67 4.43
N LYS A 390 46.41 -13.64 3.85
CA LYS A 390 47.62 -13.03 4.43
C LYS A 390 47.24 -12.35 5.75
N SER A 391 47.57 -12.99 6.86
CA SER A 391 47.51 -12.32 8.16
C SER A 391 48.62 -11.26 8.25
N GLU A 392 48.25 -9.98 8.13
CA GLU A 392 49.12 -8.90 8.59
C GLU A 392 49.10 -8.87 10.11
N LYS A 393 50.09 -9.53 10.74
CA LYS A 393 50.42 -9.29 12.14
C LYS A 393 50.98 -7.88 12.27
N LYS A 394 50.16 -6.91 12.71
CA LYS A 394 50.66 -5.64 13.26
C LYS A 394 51.39 -5.95 14.57
N SER A 395 52.72 -5.95 14.51
CA SER A 395 53.61 -5.97 15.65
C SER A 395 53.50 -4.65 16.43
N THR A 396 53.05 -4.74 17.67
CA THR A 396 53.11 -3.67 18.67
C THR A 396 54.57 -3.44 19.03
N GLN A 397 55.20 -2.39 18.50
CA GLN A 397 56.46 -1.87 19.04
C GLN A 397 56.14 -0.75 20.04
N SER A 398 56.33 -1.08 21.31
CA SER A 398 56.50 -0.14 22.41
C SER A 398 57.68 0.79 22.11
N LYS A 399 57.42 2.10 22.01
CA LYS A 399 58.44 3.12 22.24
C LYS A 399 58.12 3.81 23.56
N ARG A 400 59.05 3.61 24.51
CA ARG A 400 59.21 4.38 25.73
C ARG A 400 59.41 5.87 25.40
N THR A 401 58.71 6.71 26.13
CA THR A 401 59.18 8.04 26.55
C THR A 401 58.73 8.22 28.00
N GLU A 402 59.69 8.08 28.91
CA GLU A 402 59.80 8.79 30.20
C GLU A 402 59.67 10.31 29.92
N ASP A 403 59.23 11.21 30.79
CA ASP A 403 58.51 11.23 32.07
C ASP A 403 58.14 12.72 32.24
N VAL A 404 56.90 13.06 32.64
CA VAL A 404 56.63 14.25 33.48
C VAL A 404 55.44 13.92 34.38
N GLU A 405 55.72 13.88 35.68
CA GLU A 405 54.79 13.65 36.79
C GLU A 405 53.69 14.72 36.89
N ILE A 406 52.44 14.32 37.15
CA ILE A 406 51.49 15.14 37.93
C ILE A 406 50.63 14.22 38.83
N HIS A 407 50.63 14.58 40.11
CA HIS A 407 49.95 13.95 41.24
C HIS A 407 48.44 13.76 41.09
N ALA A 408 47.96 12.67 41.71
CA ALA A 408 46.57 12.30 41.88
C ALA A 408 45.79 13.28 42.78
N SER A 409 44.56 13.60 42.39
CA SER A 409 43.51 14.03 43.32
C SER A 409 42.12 13.62 42.80
N GLN A 410 41.36 12.93 43.68
CA GLN A 410 39.97 12.53 43.47
C GLN A 410 39.02 13.71 43.72
N PRO A 411 37.86 13.82 43.04
CA PRO A 411 36.79 14.72 43.44
C PRO A 411 35.80 14.05 44.42
N LYS A 412 35.44 14.83 45.45
CA LYS A 412 34.50 14.55 46.54
C LYS A 412 33.03 14.75 46.13
N LEU A 413 32.15 14.00 46.81
CA LEU A 413 30.72 14.26 46.98
C LEU A 413 30.47 15.57 47.77
N ILE A 414 29.45 16.34 47.39
CA ILE A 414 28.82 17.38 48.21
C ILE A 414 27.29 17.29 48.02
N GLU A 415 26.58 17.33 49.15
CA GLU A 415 25.15 17.14 49.35
C GLU A 415 24.33 18.46 49.33
N ASN A 416 23.00 18.26 49.31
CA ASN A 416 21.89 19.03 49.93
C ASN A 416 21.15 20.11 49.10
N PRO A 417 19.87 20.45 49.43
CA PRO A 417 18.92 19.82 50.39
C PRO A 417 17.48 19.56 49.85
N VAL A 418 16.74 18.81 50.66
CA VAL A 418 15.29 18.52 50.59
C VAL A 418 14.49 19.65 51.23
N GLU A 419 13.43 20.13 50.57
CA GLU A 419 12.41 21.00 51.17
C GLU A 419 11.06 20.26 51.31
N SER A 420 10.51 20.37 52.51
CA SER A 420 9.29 19.78 53.05
C SER A 420 8.02 20.55 52.69
N ILE A 421 6.88 19.86 52.54
CA ILE A 421 5.52 20.44 52.56
C ILE A 421 4.63 19.58 53.49
N PRO A 422 3.70 20.16 54.26
CA PRO A 422 3.15 19.61 55.51
C PRO A 422 1.87 18.78 55.36
N GLU A 423 1.62 17.92 56.35
CA GLU A 423 0.34 17.23 56.62
C GLU A 423 -0.66 18.17 57.29
N ILE A 424 -1.92 18.25 56.79
CA ILE A 424 -3.12 18.63 57.58
C ILE A 424 -4.35 17.87 57.06
N GLU A 425 -4.87 17.01 57.94
CA GLU A 425 -6.26 16.64 58.30
C GLU A 425 -7.42 16.58 57.28
N SER A 426 -8.08 15.43 57.28
CA SER A 426 -9.45 15.16 56.81
C SER A 426 -10.54 15.51 57.84
N PRO A 427 -11.79 15.76 57.40
CA PRO A 427 -12.97 15.34 58.18
C PRO A 427 -14.04 14.56 57.37
N ILE A 428 -14.31 13.31 57.83
CA ILE A 428 -15.59 12.77 58.34
C ILE A 428 -16.91 13.13 57.58
N ARG A 429 -17.62 12.18 56.92
CA ARG A 429 -18.67 11.25 57.43
C ARG A 429 -19.54 10.58 56.33
N THR A 430 -19.84 9.30 56.56
CA THR A 430 -20.66 8.28 55.87
C THR A 430 -22.20 8.49 56.00
N PRO A 431 -23.11 7.75 55.31
CA PRO A 431 -23.33 6.28 55.39
C PRO A 431 -23.50 5.55 54.03
N LEU A 432 -22.85 4.40 53.80
CA LEU A 432 -23.30 3.02 54.08
C LEU A 432 -24.67 2.65 53.48
N ILE A 433 -24.63 1.92 52.35
CA ILE A 433 -25.50 0.76 52.13
C ILE A 433 -24.59 -0.44 51.85
N GLN A 434 -24.79 -1.46 52.69
CA GLN A 434 -24.13 -2.75 52.69
C GLN A 434 -24.69 -3.63 51.58
N THR A 435 -23.83 -4.41 50.93
CA THR A 435 -24.02 -5.86 50.80
C THR A 435 -22.67 -6.57 50.71
N GLU A 436 -22.68 -7.79 51.23
CA GLU A 436 -21.58 -8.59 51.77
C GLU A 436 -20.69 -9.32 50.74
N PRO A 437 -19.50 -9.80 51.17
CA PRO A 437 -18.41 -10.21 50.30
C PRO A 437 -18.50 -11.68 49.88
N LYS A 438 -18.04 -12.00 48.66
CA LYS A 438 -17.70 -13.38 48.28
C LYS A 438 -16.18 -13.58 48.26
N LYS A 439 -15.76 -14.28 49.32
CA LYS A 439 -14.68 -15.28 49.45
C LYS A 439 -13.41 -15.12 48.59
N ASN A 440 -12.32 -14.89 49.31
CA ASN A 440 -10.97 -15.31 48.93
C ASN A 440 -10.94 -16.82 48.62
N THR A 441 -10.53 -17.16 47.40
CA THR A 441 -9.94 -18.46 47.07
C THR A 441 -8.57 -18.21 46.46
N SER A 442 -7.57 -18.75 47.15
CA SER A 442 -6.19 -18.89 46.72
C SER A 442 -6.12 -19.81 45.51
N ASP A 443 -5.92 -19.26 44.33
CA ASP A 443 -5.15 -19.76 43.19
C ASP A 443 -5.39 -18.80 42.02
N GLY A 444 -4.38 -18.55 41.19
CA GLY A 444 -4.43 -17.52 40.14
C GLY A 444 -5.59 -17.73 39.16
N VAL A 445 -6.61 -16.88 39.25
CA VAL A 445 -7.72 -16.81 38.30
C VAL A 445 -7.54 -15.54 37.47
N GLU A 446 -7.50 -15.69 36.15
CA GLU A 446 -7.73 -14.60 35.20
C GLU A 446 -9.22 -14.21 35.32
N GLU A 447 -9.51 -13.04 35.89
CA GLU A 447 -10.88 -12.50 35.98
C GLU A 447 -11.29 -11.77 34.68
N ASP A 448 -12.59 -11.63 34.48
CA ASP A 448 -13.33 -11.75 33.21
C ASP A 448 -13.05 -10.72 32.09
N PHE A 449 -13.19 -11.16 30.83
CA PHE A 449 -13.07 -10.37 29.59
C PHE A 449 -14.08 -9.20 29.52
N GLU A 450 -15.23 -9.32 30.19
CA GLU A 450 -16.31 -8.32 30.22
C GLU A 450 -15.86 -7.04 30.94
N GLU A 451 -15.09 -7.17 32.02
CA GLU A 451 -14.62 -6.03 32.81
C GLU A 451 -13.71 -5.11 32.00
N ILE A 452 -12.73 -5.67 31.28
CA ILE A 452 -11.82 -4.90 30.42
C ILE A 452 -12.58 -4.18 29.29
N SER A 453 -13.67 -4.77 28.80
CA SER A 453 -14.49 -4.18 27.75
C SER A 453 -15.24 -2.93 28.23
N ASP A 454 -15.74 -2.92 29.47
CA ASP A 454 -16.37 -1.77 30.09
C ASP A 454 -15.38 -0.64 30.32
N TYR A 455 -14.15 -0.97 30.73
CA TYR A 455 -13.07 0.01 30.85
C TYR A 455 -12.69 0.64 29.51
N LEU A 456 -12.54 -0.17 28.46
CA LEU A 456 -12.26 0.32 27.11
C LEU A 456 -13.40 1.20 26.59
N ASN A 457 -14.65 0.89 26.90
CA ASN A 457 -15.81 1.69 26.53
C ASN A 457 -15.82 3.06 27.24
N GLU A 458 -15.49 3.13 28.54
CA GLU A 458 -15.37 4.40 29.26
C GLU A 458 -14.22 5.26 28.71
N MET A 459 -13.10 4.61 28.32
CA MET A 459 -11.96 5.31 27.75
C MET A 459 -12.24 5.95 26.37
N LYS A 460 -13.36 5.61 25.69
CA LYS A 460 -13.78 6.31 24.45
C LYS A 460 -14.00 7.81 24.63
N GLN A 461 -14.25 8.27 25.86
CA GLN A 461 -14.31 9.70 26.20
C GLN A 461 -12.97 10.42 26.05
N GLU A 462 -11.86 9.68 26.02
CA GLU A 462 -10.48 10.17 25.85
C GLU A 462 -9.85 9.52 24.60
N PRO A 463 -10.11 10.05 23.38
CA PRO A 463 -9.83 9.37 22.11
C PRO A 463 -8.35 8.99 21.91
N GLN A 464 -7.44 9.81 22.43
CA GLN A 464 -6.00 9.58 22.32
C GLN A 464 -5.53 8.40 23.18
N LEU A 465 -6.07 8.25 24.40
CA LEU A 465 -5.72 7.14 25.27
C LEU A 465 -6.44 5.85 24.83
N TYR A 466 -7.69 5.96 24.38
CA TYR A 466 -8.44 4.83 23.82
C TYR A 466 -7.70 4.17 22.65
N SER A 467 -7.26 4.94 21.66
CA SER A 467 -6.53 4.40 20.49
C SER A 467 -5.23 3.71 20.89
N LEU A 468 -4.53 4.20 21.92
CA LEU A 468 -3.31 3.58 22.42
C LEU A 468 -3.58 2.29 23.21
N LEU A 469 -4.66 2.26 24.01
CA LEU A 469 -5.07 1.08 24.77
C LEU A 469 -5.63 -0.03 23.87
N GLU A 470 -6.35 0.32 22.80
CA GLU A 470 -6.91 -0.62 21.82
C GLU A 470 -5.83 -1.44 21.10
N VAL A 471 -4.66 -0.83 20.85
CA VAL A 471 -3.51 -1.49 20.20
C VAL A 471 -2.59 -2.17 21.24
N SER A 472 -2.87 -1.98 22.53
CA SER A 472 -2.13 -2.55 23.66
C SER A 472 -2.80 -3.82 24.18
N LYS A 473 -2.01 -4.73 24.76
CA LYS A 473 -2.56 -5.90 25.43
C LYS A 473 -2.81 -5.56 26.89
N LEU A 474 -4.06 -5.64 27.32
CA LEU A 474 -4.50 -5.32 28.69
C LEU A 474 -4.74 -6.60 29.45
N LYS A 475 -4.27 -6.67 30.70
CA LYS A 475 -4.58 -7.77 31.60
C LYS A 475 -4.87 -7.25 33.00
N LEU A 476 -5.93 -7.73 33.62
CA LEU A 476 -6.30 -7.42 34.99
C LEU A 476 -5.83 -8.56 35.89
N TYR A 477 -5.08 -8.26 36.96
CA TYR A 477 -4.65 -9.26 37.94
C TYR A 477 -4.75 -8.69 39.36
N ASN A 478 -5.58 -9.26 40.25
CA ASN A 478 -5.62 -8.91 41.68
C ASN A 478 -5.55 -7.40 41.96
N ASN A 479 -6.45 -6.62 41.37
CA ASN A 479 -6.47 -5.15 41.43
C ASN A 479 -5.28 -4.42 40.76
N GLU A 480 -4.68 -5.03 39.73
CA GLU A 480 -3.60 -4.44 38.93
C GLU A 480 -3.95 -4.51 37.44
N LEU A 481 -4.06 -3.35 36.77
CA LEU A 481 -4.15 -3.28 35.31
C LEU A 481 -2.73 -3.26 34.73
N ARG A 482 -2.37 -4.32 34.01
CA ARG A 482 -1.12 -4.42 33.25
C ARG A 482 -1.35 -4.08 31.80
N VAL A 483 -0.66 -3.05 31.33
CA VAL A 483 -0.69 -2.59 29.93
C VAL A 483 0.64 -2.96 29.27
N TYR A 484 0.57 -3.87 28.29
CA TYR A 484 1.72 -4.28 27.49
C TYR A 484 1.65 -3.60 26.13
N CYS A 485 2.59 -2.69 25.89
CA CYS A 485 2.59 -1.82 24.73
C CYS A 485 4.00 -1.64 24.17
N ASP A 486 4.12 -1.02 22.99
CA ASP A 486 5.44 -0.74 22.41
C ASP A 486 6.15 0.39 23.16
N SER A 487 7.45 0.59 22.86
CA SER A 487 8.29 1.58 23.52
C SER A 487 7.72 3.01 23.43
N PHE A 488 7.10 3.36 22.30
CA PHE A 488 6.49 4.67 22.08
C PHE A 488 5.24 4.87 22.96
N THR A 489 4.34 3.90 22.96
CA THR A 489 3.12 3.92 23.78
C THR A 489 3.46 3.90 25.27
N THR A 490 4.50 3.15 25.67
CA THR A 490 4.99 3.12 27.05
C THR A 490 5.44 4.51 27.51
N MET A 491 6.15 5.25 26.67
CA MET A 491 6.61 6.61 26.96
C MET A 491 5.43 7.57 27.12
N PHE A 492 4.38 7.42 26.32
CA PHE A 492 3.19 8.27 26.35
C PHE A 492 2.28 7.97 27.55
N LEU A 493 2.05 6.69 27.85
CA LEU A 493 1.18 6.27 28.96
C LEU A 493 1.83 6.51 30.33
N LYS A 494 3.17 6.59 30.43
CA LYS A 494 3.90 6.92 31.68
C LYS A 494 3.87 8.41 32.04
N GLN A 495 3.33 9.28 31.18
CA GLN A 495 3.16 10.69 31.52
C GLN A 495 2.16 10.86 32.66
N LYS A 496 2.44 11.78 33.60
CA LYS A 496 1.57 12.02 34.78
C LYS A 496 0.12 12.33 34.41
N SER A 497 -0.10 13.11 33.34
CA SER A 497 -1.44 13.44 32.83
C SER A 497 -2.20 12.22 32.33
N SER A 498 -1.51 11.30 31.65
CA SER A 498 -2.08 10.06 31.12
C SER A 498 -2.42 9.08 32.26
N LEU A 499 -1.53 8.92 33.24
CA LEU A 499 -1.75 8.04 34.39
C LEU A 499 -2.95 8.47 35.24
N ILE A 500 -3.13 9.78 35.48
CA ILE A 500 -4.28 10.30 36.23
C ILE A 500 -5.58 9.94 35.50
N LYS A 501 -5.65 10.20 34.19
CA LYS A 501 -6.85 9.89 33.39
C LYS A 501 -7.16 8.40 33.31
N LEU A 502 -6.13 7.57 33.15
CA LEU A 502 -6.29 6.11 33.16
C LEU A 502 -6.82 5.63 34.52
N GLN A 503 -6.32 6.21 35.61
CA GLN A 503 -6.73 5.86 36.97
C GLN A 503 -8.13 6.38 37.29
N ASP A 504 -8.51 7.55 36.80
CA ASP A 504 -9.88 8.07 36.89
C ASP A 504 -10.87 7.17 36.14
N GLY A 505 -10.50 6.70 34.94
CA GLY A 505 -11.31 5.72 34.20
C GLY A 505 -11.48 4.41 34.98
N LEU A 506 -10.41 3.90 35.61
CA LEU A 506 -10.47 2.68 36.42
C LEU A 506 -11.35 2.88 37.65
N ASN A 507 -11.26 4.04 38.30
CA ASN A 507 -12.06 4.37 39.47
C ASN A 507 -13.55 4.48 39.13
N ARG A 508 -13.91 4.96 37.94
CA ARG A 508 -15.30 5.04 37.48
C ARG A 508 -15.92 3.66 37.21
N VAL A 509 -15.14 2.76 36.62
CA VAL A 509 -15.64 1.44 36.20
C VAL A 509 -15.56 0.41 37.33
N PHE A 510 -14.45 0.38 38.08
CA PHE A 510 -14.18 -0.66 39.07
C PHE A 510 -13.99 -0.16 40.51
N GLY A 511 -13.98 1.15 40.74
CA GLY A 511 -13.76 1.75 42.07
C GLY A 511 -12.28 1.89 42.48
N ASN A 512 -12.03 2.51 43.64
CA ASN A 512 -10.72 3.00 44.11
C ASN A 512 -9.72 1.92 44.59
N LYS A 513 -9.59 0.79 43.90
CA LYS A 513 -8.67 -0.30 44.32
C LYS A 513 -7.60 -0.68 43.32
N TYR A 514 -7.64 -0.14 42.09
CA TYR A 514 -6.77 -0.60 41.01
C TYR A 514 -5.47 0.20 40.87
N THR A 515 -4.38 -0.51 40.60
CA THR A 515 -3.06 0.07 40.28
C THR A 515 -2.68 -0.21 38.82
N ILE A 516 -1.98 0.73 38.17
CA ILE A 516 -1.60 0.59 36.74
C ILE A 516 -0.11 0.27 36.65
N LYS A 517 0.24 -0.81 35.93
CA LYS A 517 1.62 -1.09 35.52
C LYS A 517 1.74 -1.13 34.00
N ILE A 518 2.69 -0.37 33.46
CA ILE A 518 2.95 -0.29 32.02
C ILE A 518 4.31 -0.94 31.74
N ALA A 519 4.29 -1.99 30.92
CA ALA A 519 5.48 -2.77 30.55
C ALA A 519 5.65 -2.81 29.03
N ASP A 520 6.91 -2.92 28.58
CA ASP A 520 7.25 -3.05 27.17
C ASP A 520 6.97 -4.49 26.70
N LYS A 521 6.46 -4.63 25.46
CA LYS A 521 6.18 -5.94 24.82
C LYS A 521 7.41 -6.85 24.76
N SER A 522 8.62 -6.34 24.92
CA SER A 522 9.87 -7.12 24.93
C SER A 522 10.10 -7.98 26.18
N VAL A 523 9.25 -7.90 27.22
CA VAL A 523 9.50 -8.56 28.52
C VAL A 523 8.73 -9.87 28.73
N GLU A 524 7.73 -10.23 27.90
CA GLU A 524 7.01 -11.50 28.01
C GLU A 524 7.47 -12.54 26.96
N THR A 525 8.57 -13.26 27.26
CA THR A 525 8.80 -14.58 26.65
C THR A 525 8.11 -15.67 27.46
N LYS A 526 7.30 -16.48 26.76
CA LYS A 526 6.59 -17.72 27.17
C LYS A 526 5.22 -17.53 27.84
N THR A 527 4.17 -17.45 27.01
CA THR A 527 2.98 -18.33 27.02
C THR A 527 2.02 -17.91 25.89
N LYS A 528 1.25 -18.88 25.36
CA LYS A 528 0.40 -18.77 24.16
C LYS A 528 -0.53 -17.54 24.19
N SER A 529 -0.71 -16.90 23.04
CA SER A 529 -1.62 -15.78 22.82
C SER A 529 -3.08 -16.22 22.85
N ALA A 530 -3.87 -15.70 23.80
CA ALA A 530 -5.34 -15.71 23.77
C ALA A 530 -5.92 -14.64 22.81
N ILE A 531 -5.27 -14.42 21.66
CA ILE A 531 -5.72 -13.48 20.62
C ILE A 531 -6.45 -14.24 19.48
N ASP A 532 -6.37 -15.57 19.47
CA ASP A 532 -7.06 -16.39 18.47
C ASP A 532 -8.54 -16.69 18.84
N ASP A 533 -9.00 -16.33 20.04
CA ASP A 533 -10.36 -16.66 20.54
C ASP A 533 -11.31 -15.45 20.66
N ILE A 534 -11.03 -14.32 19.98
CA ILE A 534 -12.07 -13.31 19.74
C ILE A 534 -12.94 -13.84 18.58
N THR A 535 -13.81 -14.80 18.90
CA THR A 535 -15.05 -15.02 18.16
C THR A 535 -15.83 -13.72 18.19
N ILE A 536 -15.87 -13.09 17.01
CA ILE A 536 -16.86 -12.08 16.64
C ILE A 536 -18.23 -12.74 16.85
N PHE A 537 -18.95 -12.35 17.89
CA PHE A 537 -20.38 -12.60 17.98
C PHE A 537 -21.09 -11.50 17.20
N ASP A 538 -22.05 -11.93 16.38
CA ASP A 538 -22.91 -11.14 15.48
C ASP A 538 -23.64 -9.97 16.16
#